data_AF-A0A944TXN3-F1
#
_entry.id   AF-A0A944TXN3-F1
#
_cell.length_a   1.000
_cell.length_b   1.000
_cell.length_c   1.000
_cell.angle_alpha   90.00
_cell.angle_beta   90.00
_cell.angle_gamma   90.00
#
_symmetry.space_group_name_H-M   'P 1'
#
loop_
_entity.id
_entity.type
_entity.pdbx_description
1 polymer ?
#
loop_
_entity_poly.entity_id
_entity_poly.type
_entity_poly.pdbx_seq_one_letter_code
_entity_poly.pdbx_strand_id
1 'polypeptide(L)' 'MSKKNKNPRPKARRPRGFEDKPADLLRAERRLIHAAYSVYDLHGFEPLQTPALEYADVLGKFLPDEDRPNV' A
#
# COMPACT_ATOMS: atom_id res chain seq x y z
N MET A 1 33.64 -26.17 -23.98
CA MET A 1 32.34 -25.49 -23.74
C MET A 1 32.48 -24.61 -22.49
N SER A 2 32.78 -23.32 -22.68
CA SER A 2 32.96 -22.35 -21.58
C SER A 2 31.60 -22.09 -20.91
N LYS A 3 31.48 -22.44 -19.60
CA LYS A 3 30.31 -22.09 -18.81
C LYS A 3 30.30 -20.58 -18.60
N LYS A 4 29.40 -19.87 -19.29
CA LYS A 4 29.12 -18.45 -19.01
C LYS A 4 28.69 -18.31 -17.54
N ASN A 5 29.53 -17.70 -16.72
CA ASN A 5 29.18 -17.25 -15.37
C ASN A 5 28.07 -16.20 -15.48
N LYS A 6 26.80 -16.65 -15.40
CA LYS A 6 25.66 -15.75 -15.28
C LYS A 6 25.70 -15.15 -13.87
N ASN A 7 26.00 -13.86 -13.78
CA ASN A 7 25.93 -13.12 -12.54
C ASN A 7 24.51 -13.28 -11.95
N PRO A 8 24.34 -13.78 -10.71
CA PRO A 8 23.02 -14.02 -10.15
C PRO A 8 22.27 -12.69 -10.01
N ARG A 9 21.21 -12.52 -10.78
CA ARG A 9 20.30 -11.37 -10.68
C ARG A 9 19.16 -11.71 -9.74
N PRO A 10 18.67 -10.76 -8.93
CA PRO A 10 17.47 -10.95 -8.13
C PRO A 10 16.30 -11.39 -9.02
N LYS A 11 15.55 -12.41 -8.58
CA LYS A 11 14.28 -12.76 -9.20
C LYS A 11 13.25 -11.68 -8.85
N ALA A 12 12.40 -11.31 -9.82
CA ALA A 12 11.23 -10.52 -9.54
C ALA A 12 10.33 -11.28 -8.55
N ARG A 13 10.04 -10.65 -7.41
CA ARG A 13 9.17 -11.17 -6.36
C ARG A 13 8.44 -10.01 -5.71
N ARG A 14 7.18 -10.22 -5.37
CA ARG A 14 6.39 -9.23 -4.62
C ARG A 14 6.53 -9.51 -3.11
N PRO A 15 6.51 -8.47 -2.26
CA PRO A 15 6.32 -8.66 -0.84
C PRO A 15 4.97 -9.35 -0.57
N ARG A 16 4.90 -10.18 0.48
CA ARG A 16 3.67 -10.88 0.85
C ARG A 16 2.56 -9.86 1.15
N GLY A 17 1.37 -10.06 0.57
CA GLY A 17 0.22 -9.17 0.75
C GLY A 17 0.16 -7.99 -0.23
N PHE A 18 1.12 -7.87 -1.14
CA PHE A 18 1.13 -6.83 -2.17
C PHE A 18 0.83 -7.45 -3.54
N GLU A 19 -0.36 -7.17 -4.06
CA GLU A 19 -0.84 -7.71 -5.33
C GLU A 19 -0.92 -6.63 -6.42
N ASP A 20 -0.60 -7.03 -7.65
CA ASP A 20 -0.83 -6.17 -8.81
C ASP A 20 -2.33 -6.19 -9.18
N LYS A 21 -2.91 -5.02 -9.38
CA LYS A 21 -4.31 -4.88 -9.82
C LYS A 21 -4.38 -4.73 -11.35
N PRO A 22 -5.22 -5.52 -12.06
CA PRO A 22 -5.39 -5.38 -13.49
C PRO A 22 -6.16 -4.10 -13.86
N ALA A 23 -6.06 -3.68 -15.13
CA ALA A 23 -6.51 -2.36 -15.57
C ALA A 23 -8.03 -2.16 -15.46
N ASP A 24 -8.81 -3.22 -15.68
CA ASP A 24 -10.27 -3.23 -15.50
C ASP A 24 -10.67 -3.00 -14.04
N LEU A 25 -10.01 -3.68 -13.11
CA LEU A 25 -10.22 -3.51 -11.67
C LEU A 25 -9.87 -2.08 -11.23
N LEU A 26 -8.70 -1.56 -11.64
CA LEU A 26 -8.28 -0.20 -11.31
C LEU A 26 -9.27 0.86 -11.83
N ARG A 27 -9.80 0.67 -13.05
CA ARG A 27 -10.80 1.58 -13.63
C ARG A 27 -12.13 1.50 -12.88
N ALA A 28 -12.56 0.31 -12.46
CA ALA A 28 -13.78 0.15 -11.68
C ALA A 28 -13.66 0.80 -10.30
N GLU A 29 -12.56 0.56 -9.59
CA GLU A 29 -12.26 1.14 -8.28
C GLU A 29 -12.26 2.68 -8.32
N ARG A 30 -11.58 3.28 -9.32
CA ARG A 30 -11.57 4.75 -9.50
C ARG A 30 -12.95 5.34 -9.72
N ARG A 31 -13.80 4.69 -10.53
CA ARG A 31 -15.17 5.16 -10.77
C ARG A 31 -16.01 5.12 -9.49
N LEU A 32 -15.88 4.05 -8.70
CA LEU A 32 -16.59 3.89 -7.45
C LEU A 32 -16.18 4.97 -6.43
N ILE A 33 -14.87 5.19 -6.27
CA ILE A 33 -14.35 6.22 -5.38
C ILE A 33 -14.85 7.60 -5.82
N HIS A 34 -14.76 7.93 -7.10
CA HIS A 34 -15.23 9.23 -7.62
C HIS A 34 -16.73 9.46 -7.35
N ALA A 35 -17.56 8.44 -7.55
CA ALA A 35 -18.99 8.56 -7.25
C ALA A 35 -19.23 8.85 -5.75
N ALA A 36 -18.49 8.20 -4.84
CA ALA A 36 -18.60 8.48 -3.42
C ALA A 36 -18.15 9.90 -3.05
N TYR A 37 -17.00 10.35 -3.58
CA TYR A 37 -16.47 11.70 -3.34
C TYR A 37 -17.44 12.79 -3.78
N SER A 38 -18.11 12.62 -4.93
CA SER A 38 -19.09 13.61 -5.40
C SER A 38 -20.22 13.91 -4.40
N VAL A 39 -20.58 12.95 -3.54
CA VAL A 39 -21.58 13.18 -2.48
C VAL A 39 -20.99 14.08 -1.39
N TYR A 40 -19.75 13.85 -0.97
CA TYR A 40 -19.09 14.69 0.02
C TYR A 40 -18.83 16.11 -0.49
N ASP A 41 -18.42 16.24 -1.75
CA ASP A 41 -18.21 17.55 -2.40
C ASP A 41 -19.51 18.37 -2.42
N LEU A 42 -20.66 17.74 -2.71
CA LEU A 42 -21.98 18.39 -2.69
C LEU A 42 -22.39 18.92 -1.31
N HIS A 43 -21.81 18.36 -0.24
CA HIS A 43 -22.08 18.77 1.13
C HIS A 43 -20.98 19.66 1.73
N GLY A 44 -20.02 20.13 0.91
CA GLY A 44 -19.00 21.10 1.32
C GLY A 44 -17.89 20.51 2.19
N PHE A 45 -17.69 19.18 2.15
CA PHE A 45 -16.53 18.57 2.79
C PHE A 45 -15.26 18.82 1.97
N GLU A 46 -14.17 19.13 2.66
CA GLU A 46 -12.86 19.32 2.02
C GLU A 46 -12.03 18.02 2.08
N PRO A 47 -11.43 17.60 0.95
CA PRO A 47 -10.58 16.41 0.95
C PRO A 47 -9.24 16.69 1.64
N LEU A 48 -8.82 15.78 2.53
CA LEU A 48 -7.50 15.76 3.15
C LEU A 48 -6.83 14.41 2.88
N GLN A 49 -5.58 14.43 2.44
CA GLN A 49 -4.76 13.23 2.29
C GLN A 49 -3.56 13.30 3.24
N THR A 50 -3.39 12.26 4.05
CA THR A 50 -2.23 12.10 4.94
C THR A 50 -1.16 11.20 4.28
N PRO A 51 0.10 11.23 4.75
CA PRO A 51 1.13 10.28 4.33
C PRO A 51 0.71 8.81 4.42
N ALA A 52 1.26 7.98 3.52
CA ALA A 52 1.02 6.53 3.55
C ALA A 52 1.82 5.79 4.63
N LEU A 53 2.82 6.46 5.20
CA LEU A 53 3.66 5.98 6.30
C LEU A 53 3.62 7.04 7.40
N GLU A 54 3.31 6.60 8.61
CA GLU A 54 3.30 7.43 9.82
C GLU A 54 4.24 6.79 10.85
N TYR A 55 4.66 7.58 11.84
CA TYR A 55 5.43 7.03 12.95
C TYR A 55 4.58 6.06 13.78
N ALA A 56 5.17 4.98 14.26
CA ALA A 56 4.42 3.94 14.96
C ALA A 56 3.80 4.42 16.28
N ASP A 57 4.47 5.35 16.96
CA ASP A 57 4.05 5.95 18.23
C ASP A 57 2.80 6.84 18.09
N VAL A 58 2.51 7.38 16.89
CA VAL A 58 1.29 8.14 16.62
C VAL A 58 0.11 7.27 16.19
N LEU A 59 0.32 5.98 15.90
CA LEU A 59 -0.72 5.02 15.48
C LEU A 59 -1.53 4.45 16.67
N GLY A 60 -1.97 5.30 17.60
CA GLY A 60 -2.83 4.91 18.72
C GLY A 60 -2.32 3.72 19.56
N LYS A 61 -3.20 3.13 20.38
CA LYS A 61 -2.84 2.04 21.31
C LYS A 61 -2.75 0.67 20.59
N PHE A 62 -1.83 0.54 19.63
CA PHE A 62 -1.61 -0.69 18.85
C PHE A 62 -0.15 -1.13 18.77
N LEU A 63 0.66 -0.79 19.77
CA LEU A 63 1.92 -1.47 20.03
C LEU A 63 1.74 -2.40 21.23
N PRO A 64 1.08 -3.58 21.07
CA PRO A 64 0.97 -4.55 22.15
C PRO A 64 2.33 -5.12 22.60
N ASP A 65 3.43 -4.75 21.92
CA ASP A 65 4.71 -5.44 21.99
C ASP A 65 5.93 -4.48 22.05
N GLU A 66 5.77 -3.19 22.41
CA GLU A 66 6.91 -2.26 22.53
C GLU A 66 7.99 -2.76 23.51
N ASP A 67 7.57 -3.48 24.55
CA ASP A 67 8.44 -4.11 25.55
C ASP A 67 8.82 -5.56 25.23
N ARG A 68 8.42 -6.13 24.07
CA ARG A 68 8.81 -7.51 23.76
C ARG A 68 10.27 -7.54 23.30
N PRO A 69 11.18 -8.22 24.01
CA PRO A 69 12.51 -8.46 23.50
C PRO A 69 12.38 -9.26 22.20
N ASN A 70 12.96 -8.76 21.10
CA ASN A 70 13.03 -9.48 19.84
C ASN A 70 13.78 -10.80 20.08
N VAL A 71 13.05 -11.93 20.11
CA VAL A 71 13.62 -13.29 20.12
C VAL A 71 13.90 -13.72 18.69
#